data_AF-A0A5B7X1D9-F1
#
_entry.id   AF-A0A5B7X1D9-F1
#
_cell.length_a   1.000
_cell.length_b   1.000
_cell.length_c   1.000
_cell.angle_alpha   90.00
_cell.angle_beta   90.00
_cell.angle_gamma   90.00
#
_symmetry.space_group_name_H-M   'P 1'
#
loop_
_entity.id
_entity.type
_entity.pdbx_description
1 polymer ?
#
loop_
_entity_poly.entity_id
_entity_poly.type
_entity_poly.pdbx_seq_one_letter_code
_entity_poly.pdbx_strand_id
1 'polypeptide(L)'
;MSKEQEMFALIDEFESGSLNGREFCETKGLVLSTFYYWKKKKARNESPGSGGFIVISPNTVKDGNLELIYPNGIRLILEVSQLPLISKLLRLY
;
A
#
# COMPACT_ATOMS: atom_id res chain seq x y z
N MET A 1 -36.78 -1.98 3.87
CA MET A 1 -35.32 -1.74 3.92
C MET A 1 -35.02 -0.48 3.11
N SER A 2 -34.01 0.30 3.50
CA SER A 2 -33.54 1.40 2.64
C SER A 2 -32.72 0.81 1.49
N LYS A 3 -32.78 1.44 0.31
CA LYS A 3 -31.97 1.07 -0.87
C LYS A 3 -30.46 1.01 -0.55
N GLU A 4 -30.02 1.84 0.39
CA GLU A 4 -28.63 1.84 0.87
C GLU A 4 -28.28 0.57 1.66
N GLN A 5 -29.19 0.11 2.53
CA GLN A 5 -28.98 -1.11 3.31
C GLN A 5 -28.93 -2.35 2.43
N GLU A 6 -29.81 -2.44 1.43
CA GLU A 6 -29.82 -3.54 0.46
C GLU A 6 -28.50 -3.59 -0.32
N MET A 7 -28.00 -2.44 -0.76
CA MET A 7 -26.78 -2.39 -1.54
C MET A 7 -25.52 -2.67 -0.71
N PHE A 8 -25.48 -2.22 0.54
CA PHE A 8 -24.38 -2.57 1.44
C PHE A 8 -24.38 -4.07 1.76
N ALA A 9 -25.54 -4.69 1.97
CA ALA A 9 -25.64 -6.14 2.14
C ALA A 9 -25.12 -6.93 0.92
N LEU A 10 -25.39 -6.46 -0.30
CA LEU A 10 -24.83 -7.05 -1.52
C LEU A 10 -23.30 -6.89 -1.61
N ILE A 11 -22.75 -5.78 -1.11
CA ILE A 11 -21.30 -5.56 -1.05
C ILE A 11 -20.66 -6.47 0.00
N ASP A 12 -21.29 -6.63 1.17
CA ASP A 12 -20.85 -7.60 2.20
C ASP A 12 -20.83 -9.03 1.64
N GLU A 13 -21.89 -9.42 0.92
CA GLU A 13 -21.96 -10.72 0.25
C GLU A 13 -20.82 -10.89 -0.76
N PHE A 14 -20.54 -9.86 -1.57
CA PHE A 14 -19.40 -9.86 -2.49
C PHE A 14 -18.05 -9.99 -1.78
N GLU A 15 -17.83 -9.25 -0.69
CA GLU A 15 -16.57 -9.27 0.07
C GLU A 15 -16.32 -10.62 0.78
N SER A 16 -17.39 -11.35 1.10
CA SER A 16 -17.30 -12.72 1.63
C SER A 16 -17.03 -13.78 0.55
N GLY A 17 -17.29 -13.45 -0.71
CA GLY A 17 -17.19 -14.36 -1.85
C GLY A 17 -15.82 -14.35 -2.53
N SER A 18 -15.63 -15.30 -3.45
CA SER A 18 -14.42 -15.43 -4.29
C SER A 18 -14.63 -14.98 -5.74
N LEU A 19 -15.85 -14.54 -6.08
CA LEU A 19 -16.22 -14.12 -7.44
C LEU A 19 -15.59 -12.77 -7.79
N ASN A 20 -15.29 -12.56 -9.07
CA ASN A 20 -14.89 -11.23 -9.51
C ASN A 20 -16.10 -10.28 -9.59
N GLY A 21 -15.85 -8.97 -9.55
CA GLY A 21 -16.93 -7.96 -9.49
C GLY A 21 -17.90 -8.02 -10.68
N ARG A 22 -17.46 -8.50 -11.84
CA ARG A 22 -18.29 -8.64 -13.04
C ARG A 22 -19.23 -9.84 -12.93
N GLU A 23 -18.70 -11.01 -12.57
CA GLU A 23 -19.47 -12.24 -12.34
C GLU A 23 -20.53 -12.05 -11.25
N PHE A 24 -20.16 -11.37 -10.17
CA PHE A 24 -21.10 -11.06 -9.09
C PHE A 24 -22.24 -10.14 -9.57
N CYS A 25 -21.92 -9.11 -10.36
CA CYS A 25 -22.93 -8.23 -10.91
C CYS A 25 -23.85 -8.96 -11.91
N GLU A 26 -23.30 -9.84 -12.75
CA GLU A 26 -24.08 -10.63 -13.71
C GLU A 26 -25.04 -11.61 -13.01
N THR A 27 -24.58 -12.29 -11.95
CA THR A 27 -25.43 -13.23 -11.18
C THR A 27 -26.55 -12.53 -10.39
N LYS A 28 -26.30 -11.31 -9.91
CA LYS A 28 -27.26 -10.52 -9.12
C LYS A 28 -28.10 -9.54 -9.95
N GLY A 29 -27.86 -9.45 -11.26
CA GLY A 29 -28.56 -8.51 -12.16
C GLY A 29 -28.23 -7.04 -11.89
N LEU A 30 -27.02 -6.76 -11.39
CA LEU A 30 -26.57 -5.41 -11.03
C LEU A 30 -25.80 -4.77 -12.18
N VAL A 31 -25.95 -3.45 -12.32
CA VAL A 31 -25.11 -2.66 -13.21
C VAL A 31 -23.75 -2.43 -12.55
N LEU A 32 -22.67 -2.81 -13.23
CA LEU A 32 -21.30 -2.77 -12.71
C LEU A 32 -20.88 -1.38 -12.18
N SER A 33 -21.23 -0.30 -12.90
CA SER A 33 -20.93 1.07 -12.47
C SER A 33 -21.65 1.45 -11.18
N THR A 34 -22.89 0.98 -11.01
CA THR A 34 -23.67 1.20 -9.79
C THR A 34 -23.04 0.44 -8.62
N PHE A 35 -22.67 -0.81 -8.83
CA PHE A 35 -21.99 -1.62 -7.81
C PHE A 35 -20.70 -0.96 -7.31
N TYR A 36 -19.80 -0.54 -8.22
CA TYR A 36 -18.55 0.11 -7.82
C TYR A 36 -18.78 1.47 -7.13
N TYR A 37 -19.78 2.23 -7.55
CA TYR A 37 -20.16 3.46 -6.86
C TYR A 37 -20.52 3.18 -5.39
N TRP A 38 -21.38 2.18 -5.14
CA TRP A 38 -21.80 1.84 -3.79
C TRP A 38 -20.68 1.22 -2.95
N LYS A 39 -19.81 0.40 -3.56
CA LYS A 39 -18.60 -0.13 -2.91
C LYS A 39 -17.70 1.01 -2.42
N LYS A 40 -17.46 2.01 -3.29
CA LYS A 40 -16.69 3.21 -2.92
C LYS A 40 -17.38 4.02 -1.82
N LYS A 41 -18.71 4.15 -1.88
CA LYS A 41 -19.50 4.85 -0.86
C LYS A 41 -19.40 4.16 0.50
N LYS A 42 -19.49 2.83 0.56
CA LYS A 42 -19.33 2.02 1.78
C LYS A 42 -17.94 2.23 2.40
N ALA A 43 -16.88 2.08 1.59
CA ALA A 43 -15.50 2.28 2.05
C ALA A 43 -15.25 3.68 2.62
N ARG A 44 -15.88 4.73 2.05
CA ARG A 44 -15.80 6.09 2.58
C ARG A 44 -16.53 6.27 3.92
N ASN A 45 -17.66 5.58 4.12
CA ASN A 45 -18.39 5.61 5.37
C ASN A 45 -17.63 4.87 6.49
N GLU A 46 -16.97 3.76 6.18
CA GLU A 46 -16.16 2.99 7.13
C GLU A 46 -14.83 3.68 7.47
N SER A 47 -14.28 4.45 6.52
CA SER A 47 -13.07 5.23 6.71
C SER A 47 -13.30 6.70 6.36
N PRO A 48 -13.95 7.49 7.25
CA PRO A 48 -14.27 8.90 6.99
C PRO A 48 -13.04 9.80 6.75
N GLY A 49 -11.82 9.31 6.97
CA GLY A 49 -10.55 9.99 6.67
C GLY A 49 -9.85 9.61 5.36
N SER A 50 -10.37 8.64 4.59
CA SER A 50 -9.68 8.07 3.40
C SER A 50 -9.68 8.98 2.15
N GLY A 51 -10.32 10.15 2.22
CA GLY A 51 -10.36 11.12 1.11
C GLY A 51 -9.19 12.12 1.10
N GLY A 52 -8.27 12.06 2.07
CA GLY A 52 -7.16 12.99 2.21
C GLY A 52 -5.86 12.53 1.54
N PHE A 53 -4.85 13.39 1.57
CA PHE A 53 -3.50 13.00 1.17
C PHE A 53 -2.98 11.90 2.10
N ILE A 54 -2.48 10.81 1.50
CA ILE A 54 -1.77 9.75 2.22
C ILE A 54 -0.32 10.20 2.37
N VAL A 55 0.16 10.32 3.60
CA VAL A 55 1.57 10.64 3.87
C VAL A 55 2.41 9.45 3.44
N ILE A 56 3.24 9.64 2.41
CA ILE A 56 4.26 8.66 2.02
C ILE A 56 5.49 8.98 2.86
N SER A 57 5.69 8.21 3.92
CA SER A 57 6.94 8.28 4.68
C SER A 57 8.08 7.78 3.77
N PRO A 58 9.21 8.50 3.67
CA PRO A 58 10.37 7.96 2.96
C PRO A 58 10.73 6.63 3.62
N ASN A 59 10.84 5.57 2.80
CA ASN A 59 11.30 4.28 3.26
C ASN A 59 12.76 4.45 3.70
N THR A 60 12.96 4.83 4.96
CA THR A 60 14.28 5.01 5.51
C THR A 60 14.82 3.61 5.65
N VAL A 61 15.68 3.20 4.73
CA VAL A 61 16.34 1.89 4.77
C VAL A 61 17.20 1.88 6.03
N LYS A 62 16.63 1.42 7.14
CA LYS A 62 17.33 1.30 8.42
C LYS A 62 18.23 0.08 8.44
N ASP A 63 17.86 -0.92 7.65
CA ASP A 63 18.54 -2.20 7.56
C ASP A 63 18.98 -2.43 6.12
N GLY A 64 20.29 -2.56 5.92
CA GLY A 64 20.90 -2.75 4.62
C GLY A 64 22.42 -2.76 4.71
N ASN A 65 23.06 -3.42 3.75
CA ASN A 65 24.51 -3.43 3.62
C ASN A 65 24.92 -2.44 2.52
N LEU A 66 25.95 -1.66 2.80
CA LEU A 66 26.56 -0.69 1.90
C LEU A 66 27.97 -1.17 1.55
N GLU A 67 28.34 -1.07 0.28
CA GLU A 67 29.68 -1.39 -0.20
C GLU A 67 30.48 -0.11 -0.44
N LEU A 68 31.64 0.01 0.20
CA LEU A 68 32.60 1.09 -0.01
C LEU A 68 33.81 0.55 -0.78
N ILE A 69 34.10 1.13 -1.93
CA ILE A 69 35.19 0.70 -2.83
C ILE A 69 36.21 1.83 -2.95
N TYR A 70 37.45 1.58 -2.54
CA TYR A 70 38.55 2.52 -2.64
C TYR A 70 39.29 2.42 -3.98
N PRO A 71 39.99 3.48 -4.44
CA PRO A 71 40.73 3.47 -5.71
C PRO A 71 41.86 2.42 -5.78
N ASN A 72 42.39 2.00 -4.63
CA ASN A 72 43.38 0.92 -4.52
C ASN A 72 42.77 -0.48 -4.59
N GLY A 73 41.45 -0.60 -4.81
CA GLY A 73 40.73 -1.86 -4.96
C GLY A 73 40.21 -2.46 -3.65
N ILE A 74 40.42 -1.81 -2.50
CA ILE A 74 39.88 -2.28 -1.21
C ILE A 74 38.36 -2.12 -1.21
N ARG A 75 37.65 -3.17 -0.79
CA ARG A 75 36.19 -3.21 -0.69
C ARG A 75 35.77 -3.49 0.75
N LEU A 76 34.88 -2.68 1.30
CA LEU A 76 34.32 -2.85 2.63
C LEU A 76 32.80 -3.01 2.53
N ILE A 77 32.26 -3.99 3.22
CA ILE A 77 30.81 -4.19 3.37
C ILE A 77 30.45 -3.75 4.78
N LEU A 78 29.55 -2.78 4.89
CA LEU A 78 29.21 -2.11 6.13
C LEU A 78 27.69 -2.04 6.28
N GLU A 79 27.18 -2.08 7.49
CA GLU A 79 25.74 -1.83 7.70
C GLU A 79 25.43 -0.33 7.58
N VAL A 80 24.24 0.00 7.06
CA VAL A 80 23.74 1.39 6.98
C VAL A 80 23.61 2.02 8.39
N SER A 81 23.48 1.20 9.44
CA SER A 81 23.55 1.64 10.84
C SER A 81 24.88 2.32 11.21
N GLN A 82 25.96 2.05 10.46
CA GLN A 82 27.32 2.53 10.71
C GLN A 82 27.72 3.78 9.90
N LEU A 83 26.76 4.57 9.43
CA LEU A 83 27.00 5.84 8.70
C LEU A 83 28.08 6.77 9.32
N PRO A 84 28.18 6.94 10.65
CA PRO A 84 29.25 7.75 11.24
C PRO A 84 30.65 7.21 10.97
N LEU A 85 30.82 5.88 10.93
CA LEU A 85 32.09 5.23 10.61
C LEU A 85 32.42 5.40 9.13
N ILE A 86 31.44 5.24 8.24
CA ILE A 86 31.59 5.47 6.79
C ILE A 86 32.10 6.90 6.53
N SER A 87 31.50 7.90 7.18
CA SER A 87 31.94 9.30 7.07
C SER A 87 33.40 9.50 7.48
N LYS A 88 33.85 8.82 8.54
CA LYS A 88 35.25 8.88 8.99
C LYS A 88 36.19 8.19 8.00
N LEU A 89 35.80 7.04 7.46
CA LEU A 89 36.56 6.27 6.47
C LEU A 89 36.75 7.03 5.15
N LEU A 90 35.75 7.82 4.74
CA LEU A 90 35.84 8.69 3.57
C LEU A 90 36.80 9.88 3.78
N ARG A 91 36.98 10.34 5.02
CA ARG A 91 37.89 11.47 5.35
C ARG A 91 39.36 11.06 5.54
N LEU A 92 39.63 9.76 5.65
CA LEU A 92 40.99 9.23 5.83
C LEU A 92 41.73 9.04 4.49
N TYR A 93 41.03 9.27 3.39
CA TYR A 93 41.55 9.30 2.02
C TYR A 93 41.42 10.73 1.49
#